data_AF-A0A4Y2G6D5-F1
#
_entry.id   AF-A0A4Y2G6D5-F1
#
_cell.length_a   1.000
_cell.length_b   1.000
_cell.length_c   1.000
_cell.angle_alpha   90.00
_cell.angle_beta   90.00
_cell.angle_gamma   90.00
#
_symmetry.space_group_name_H-M   'P 1'
#
loop_
_entity.id
_entity.type
_entity.pdbx_description
1 polymer ?
#
loop_
_entity_poly.entity_id
_entity_poly.type
_entity_poly.pdbx_seq_one_letter_code
_entity_poly.pdbx_strand_id
1 'polypeptide(L)'
;MLEIFLEIKPAISKPLIDIKEQPILANVEFETLTAIVAGLKPVRIGLEKLCSRNESLLTAEGVFAFIIGELDKQNSEFAKNMKCSPVQRISD
;
A
#
# COMPACT_ATOMS: atom_id res chain seq x y z
N MET A 1 10.12 1.56 2.80
CA MET A 1 10.26 2.75 3.66
C MET A 1 9.05 2.96 4.57
N LEU A 2 7.81 3.06 4.05
CA LEU A 2 6.63 3.22 4.91
C LEU A 2 6.37 2.02 5.85
N GLU A 3 6.54 0.79 5.36
CA GLU A 3 6.49 -0.43 6.19
C GLU A 3 7.46 -0.32 7.38
N ILE A 4 8.73 -0.01 7.10
CA ILE A 4 9.78 0.18 8.11
C ILE A 4 9.41 1.30 9.09
N PHE A 5 8.87 2.43 8.59
CA PHE A 5 8.43 3.54 9.45
C PHE A 5 7.31 3.12 10.42
N LEU A 6 6.34 2.34 9.96
CA LEU A 6 5.27 1.80 10.82
C LEU A 6 5.81 0.80 11.85
N GLU A 7 6.84 0.01 11.51
CA GLU A 7 7.48 -0.93 12.43
C GLU A 7 8.27 -0.23 13.55
N ILE A 8 8.97 0.87 13.24
CA ILE A 8 9.74 1.63 14.23
C ILE A 8 8.91 2.61 15.05
N LYS A 9 7.65 2.86 14.66
CA LYS A 9 6.73 3.78 15.39
C LYS A 9 6.72 3.54 16.90
N PRO A 10 6.55 2.32 17.44
CA PRO A 10 6.50 2.11 18.89
C PRO A 10 7.80 2.52 19.60
N ALA A 11 8.95 2.34 18.92
CA ALA A 11 10.26 2.71 19.44
C ALA A 11 10.47 4.24 19.47
N ILE A 12 9.79 4.99 18.60
CA ILE A 12 9.83 6.46 18.57
C ILE A 12 8.78 7.05 19.53
N SER A 13 7.57 6.49 19.57
CA SER A 13 6.47 7.02 20.37
C SER A 13 6.76 6.97 21.87
N LYS A 14 7.45 5.93 22.34
CA LYS A 14 7.72 5.76 23.77
C LYS A 14 8.65 6.83 24.35
N PRO A 15 9.83 7.09 23.76
CA PRO A 15 10.67 8.23 24.16
C PRO A 15 9.96 9.58 24.09
N LEU A 16 9.14 9.84 23.07
CA LEU A 16 8.38 11.09 22.95
C LEU A 16 7.41 11.29 24.12
N ILE A 17 6.72 10.23 24.53
CA ILE A 17 5.85 10.25 25.71
C ILE A 17 6.65 10.52 26.99
N ASP A 18 7.81 9.86 27.15
CA ASP A 18 8.66 9.98 28.34
C ASP A 18 9.16 11.43 28.54
N ILE A 19 9.46 12.15 27.46
CA ILE A 19 9.87 13.57 27.50
C ILE A 19 8.69 14.55 27.44
N LYS A 20 7.44 14.06 27.45
CA LYS A 20 6.20 14.85 27.34
C LYS A 20 6.08 15.67 26.05
N GLU A 21 6.75 15.22 25.00
CA GLU A 21 6.61 15.80 23.66
C GLU A 21 5.40 15.22 22.94
N GLN A 22 4.82 16.02 22.05
CA GLN A 22 3.67 15.55 21.27
C GLN A 22 4.11 14.53 20.21
N PRO A 23 3.26 13.53 19.88
CA PRO A 23 3.49 12.66 18.74
C PRO A 23 3.60 13.47 17.45
N ILE A 24 4.55 13.10 16.59
CA ILE A 24 4.77 13.77 15.29
C ILE A 24 3.56 13.61 14.36
N LEU A 25 2.85 12.47 14.48
CA LEU A 25 1.65 12.15 13.72
C LEU A 25 0.53 11.70 14.66
N ALA A 26 -0.70 12.07 14.33
CA ALA A 26 -1.91 11.60 14.94
C ALA A 26 -2.24 10.15 14.53
N ASN A 27 -3.11 9.49 15.28
CA ASN A 27 -3.52 8.12 14.98
C ASN A 27 -4.14 7.97 13.59
N VAL A 28 -4.95 8.95 13.16
CA VAL A 28 -5.57 8.96 11.82
C VAL A 28 -4.54 8.98 10.68
N GLU A 29 -3.42 9.66 10.88
CA GLU A 29 -2.33 9.70 9.89
C GLU A 29 -1.62 8.34 9.82
N PHE A 30 -1.43 7.67 10.97
CA PHE A 30 -0.90 6.30 11.00
C PHE A 30 -1.84 5.27 10.37
N GLU A 31 -3.15 5.40 10.60
CA GLU A 31 -4.16 4.57 9.93
C GLU A 31 -4.13 4.77 8.41
N THR A 32 -3.99 6.03 7.97
CA THR A 32 -3.83 6.37 6.55
C THR A 32 -2.56 5.74 5.96
N LEU A 33 -1.42 5.85 6.63
CA LEU A 33 -0.18 5.19 6.21
C LEU A 33 -0.31 3.66 6.15
N THR A 34 -1.01 3.07 7.12
CA THR A 34 -1.27 1.62 7.16
C THR A 34 -2.13 1.19 5.96
N ALA A 35 -3.16 1.97 5.62
CA ALA A 35 -4.00 1.73 4.46
C ALA A 35 -3.23 1.85 3.14
N ILE A 36 -2.32 2.83 3.03
CA ILE A 36 -1.43 2.99 1.87
C ILE A 36 -0.52 1.76 1.72
N VAL A 37 0.15 1.35 2.80
CA VAL A 37 1.03 0.17 2.79
C VAL A 37 0.26 -1.09 2.38
N ALA A 38 -0.93 -1.30 2.96
CA ALA A 38 -1.77 -2.45 2.64
C ALA A 38 -2.18 -2.46 1.15
N GLY A 39 -2.56 -1.31 0.58
CA GLY A 39 -2.94 -1.20 -0.82
C GLY A 39 -1.75 -1.35 -1.78
N LEU A 40 -0.56 -0.89 -1.39
CA LEU A 40 0.65 -1.01 -2.22
C LEU A 40 1.26 -2.41 -2.22
N LYS A 41 1.02 -3.21 -1.18
CA LYS A 41 1.57 -4.57 -1.07
C LYS A 41 1.23 -5.49 -2.26
N PRO A 42 -0.04 -5.66 -2.68
CA PRO A 42 -0.36 -6.47 -3.86
C PRO A 42 0.24 -5.90 -5.15
N VAL A 43 0.32 -4.56 -5.26
CA VAL A 43 0.93 -3.88 -6.41
C VAL A 43 2.42 -4.20 -6.50
N ARG A 44 3.16 -4.17 -5.38
CA ARG A 44 4.58 -4.55 -5.33
C ARG A 44 4.78 -5.99 -5.81
N ILE A 45 4.01 -6.92 -5.25
CA ILE A 45 4.08 -8.35 -5.60
C ILE A 45 3.78 -8.55 -7.08
N GLY A 46 2.73 -7.90 -7.59
CA GLY A 46 2.40 -7.97 -9.00
C GLY A 46 3.45 -7.32 -9.90
N LEU A 47 4.12 -6.25 -9.46
CA LEU A 47 5.19 -5.64 -10.25
C LEU A 47 6.46 -6.50 -10.30
N GLU A 48 6.88 -7.08 -9.16
CA GLU A 48 7.90 -8.15 -9.14
C GLU A 48 7.48 -9.30 -10.08
N LYS A 49 6.16 -9.55 -10.08
CA LYS A 49 5.34 -10.43 -10.92
C LYS A 49 5.47 -10.26 -12.45
N LEU A 50 5.77 -9.02 -12.83
CA LEU A 50 5.65 -8.40 -14.16
C LEU A 50 6.99 -7.83 -14.66
N CYS A 51 8.05 -7.94 -13.87
CA CYS A 51 9.41 -7.56 -14.25
C CYS A 51 10.34 -8.78 -14.32
N SER A 52 9.84 -9.99 -14.11
CA SER A 52 10.60 -11.22 -14.23
C SER A 52 10.76 -11.61 -15.70
N ARG A 53 11.96 -12.07 -16.05
CA ARG A 53 12.39 -12.30 -17.44
C ARG A 53 11.51 -13.27 -18.27
N ASN A 54 10.60 -14.01 -17.64
CA ASN A 54 9.80 -15.08 -18.24
C ASN A 54 8.29 -14.75 -18.36
N GLU A 55 7.88 -13.48 -18.23
CA GLU A 55 6.46 -13.15 -18.38
C GLU A 55 5.97 -13.17 -19.82
N SER A 56 4.74 -13.64 -19.96
CA SER A 56 3.93 -13.53 -21.17
C SER A 56 2.76 -12.57 -20.93
N LEU A 57 2.07 -12.14 -22.00
CA LEU A 57 0.86 -11.32 -21.88
C LEU A 57 -0.23 -12.01 -21.03
N LEU A 58 -0.35 -13.34 -21.11
CA LEU A 58 -1.27 -14.13 -20.29
C LEU A 58 -0.90 -14.05 -18.80
N THR A 59 0.40 -14.03 -18.49
CA THR A 59 0.90 -13.83 -17.13
C THR A 59 0.56 -12.43 -16.63
N ALA A 60 0.64 -11.42 -17.49
CA ALA A 60 0.34 -10.05 -17.12
C ALA A 60 -1.14 -9.85 -16.76
N GLU A 61 -2.06 -10.39 -17.55
CA GLU A 61 -3.50 -10.33 -17.26
C GLU A 61 -3.84 -10.97 -15.90
N GLY A 62 -3.30 -12.16 -15.64
CA GLY A 62 -3.49 -12.84 -14.35
C GLY A 62 -2.93 -12.04 -13.16
N VAL A 63 -1.80 -11.35 -13.34
CA VAL A 63 -1.23 -10.48 -12.31
C VAL A 63 -2.12 -9.26 -12.04
N PHE A 64 -2.67 -8.60 -13.06
CA PHE A 64 -3.60 -7.49 -12.86
C PHE A 64 -4.90 -7.94 -12.18
N ALA A 65 -5.44 -9.09 -12.57
CA ALA A 65 -6.60 -9.69 -11.90
C ALA A 65 -6.31 -9.98 -10.43
N PHE A 66 -5.12 -10.49 -10.11
CA PHE A 66 -4.67 -10.67 -8.73
C PHE A 66 -4.60 -9.35 -7.96
N ILE A 67 -3.95 -8.31 -8.51
CA ILE A 67 -3.85 -7.00 -7.85
C ILE A 67 -5.23 -6.42 -7.55
N ILE A 68 -6.14 -6.41 -8.54
CA ILE A 68 -7.49 -5.88 -8.38
C ILE A 68 -8.27 -6.70 -7.33
N GLY A 69 -8.18 -8.03 -7.37
CA GLY A 69 -8.84 -8.89 -6.40
C GLY A 69 -8.35 -8.69 -4.96
N GLU A 70 -7.06 -8.42 -4.76
CA GLU A 70 -6.51 -8.09 -3.44
C GLU A 70 -6.92 -6.69 -2.97
N LEU A 71 -7.00 -5.72 -3.88
CA LEU A 71 -7.50 -4.37 -3.56
C LEU A 71 -9.00 -4.39 -3.22
N ASP A 72 -9.81 -5.23 -3.88
CA ASP A 72 -11.24 -5.37 -3.60
C ASP A 72 -11.56 -5.93 -2.22
N LYS A 73 -10.64 -6.71 -1.65
CA LYS A 73 -10.75 -7.18 -0.26
C LYS A 73 -10.50 -6.07 0.75
N GLN A 74 -9.93 -4.94 0.33
CA GLN A 74 -9.61 -3.81 1.20
C GLN A 74 -10.71 -2.76 1.12
N ASN A 75 -11.25 -2.37 2.28
CA ASN A 75 -12.29 -1.34 2.37
C ASN A 75 -11.75 0.09 2.45
N SER A 76 -10.43 0.28 2.33
CA SER A 76 -9.81 1.60 2.43
C SER A 76 -10.11 2.46 1.21
N GLU A 77 -10.25 3.77 1.42
CA GLU A 77 -10.40 4.73 0.31
C GLU A 77 -9.20 4.69 -0.65
N PHE A 78 -8.00 4.50 -0.11
CA PHE A 78 -6.79 4.30 -0.90
C PHE A 78 -6.91 3.13 -1.87
N ALA A 79 -7.36 1.95 -1.39
CA ALA A 79 -7.49 0.78 -2.24
C ALA A 79 -8.55 0.96 -3.33
N LYS A 80 -9.68 1.61 -3.00
CA LYS A 80 -10.73 1.97 -3.97
C LYS A 80 -10.20 2.87 -5.08
N ASN A 81 -9.46 3.92 -4.71
CA ASN A 81 -8.86 4.85 -5.67
C ASN A 81 -7.81 4.15 -6.54
N MET A 82 -6.95 3.33 -5.94
CA MET A 82 -5.94 2.56 -6.65
C MET A 82 -6.55 1.62 -7.70
N LYS A 83 -7.65 0.95 -7.39
CA LYS A 83 -8.36 0.07 -8.33
C LYS A 83 -8.89 0.82 -9.55
N CYS A 84 -9.42 2.02 -9.37
CA CYS A 84 -10.00 2.81 -10.47
C CYS A 84 -8.95 3.50 -11.34
N SER A 85 -7.75 3.74 -10.80
CA SER A 85 -6.68 4.48 -11.50
C SER A 85 -6.25 3.91 -12.86
N PRO A 86 -6.15 2.58 -13.08
CA PRO A 86 -5.75 2.04 -14.38
C PRO A 86 -6.85 2.24 -15.43
N VAL A 87 -8.12 2.06 -15.02
CA VAL A 87 -9.28 2.24 -15.91
C VAL A 87 -9.37 3.69 -16.38
N GLN A 88 -9.19 4.64 -15.47
CA GLN A 88 -9.15 6.07 -15.81
C GLN A 88 -8.02 6.37 -16.79
N ARG A 89 -6.81 5.89 -16.52
CA ARG A 89 -5.63 6.16 -17.34
C ARG A 89 -5.69 5.56 -18.76
N ILE A 90 -6.42 4.46 -18.96
CA ILE A 90 -6.65 3.87 -20.29
C ILE A 90 -7.73 4.64 -21.06
N SER A 91 -8.64 5.33 -20.35
CA SER A 91 -9.72 6.10 -20.96
C SER A 91 -9.32 7.51 -21.37
N ASP A 92 -8.16 8.00 -20.88
CA ASP A 92 -7.53 9.28 -21.22
C ASP A 92 -6.63 9.16 -22.47
#